data_AF-F9WQV7-F1
#
_entry.id   AF-F9WQV7-F1
#
_cell.length_a   1.000
_cell.length_b   1.000
_cell.length_c   1.000
_cell.angle_alpha   90.00
_cell.angle_beta   90.00
_cell.angle_gamma   90.00
#
_symmetry.space_group_name_H-M   'P 1'
#
loop_
_entity.id
_entity.type
_entity.pdbx_description
1 polymer ?
#
loop_
_entity_poly.entity_id
_entity_poly.type
_entity_poly.pdbx_seq_one_letter_code
_entity_poly.pdbx_strand_id
1 'polypeptide(L)'
;MWAGLWRTVNTTFSVIGEFALNASYEVVKLKSTVDGIKTKAAVVAARNATISERVKKSEVALSLAEQYMAKCQNATKEAKEFIKTKMIVASSKFDGDSKKKEERVKQLLENFTVCGSDHNVTSTSLDVVKAEIESNLTSLAKWGNKTKMLWNRSSEEAWAAITNVSTGTNMRQKWDGVLTELKKHLDAVVTPLANVTLNWSVTEEEINETEKLVTTTLEDTARKLVHEHGRLCNASRLLTALPSEMNLLKEKAVHYSATVKSLSERANENAQTTGQYTKALGTIFPAVDSGSTSGATEHKLEMVNRQSESAQANAASVLAIADEVLRDVKSTNDTVGGSLNALRARLGRIKENVKNIPGAERARKLEERCDVIYENVTTEAMDDIIALLHSDLMGVSEVEKLRASLGSISTGWKGVTSQLDEADNKTKAVEASLASTEKEMEESKKSFVELLTSKRGELCAVRAHLDALKKYNSSLGVRVNKALSD
;
A
#
# COMPACT_ATOMS: atom_id res chain seq x y z
N MET A 1 -47.10 9.45 61.32
CA MET A 1 -47.51 8.41 60.35
C MET A 1 -47.63 8.93 58.91
N TRP A 2 -48.47 9.93 58.60
CA TRP A 2 -48.57 10.52 57.25
C TRP A 2 -47.22 10.94 56.63
N ALA A 3 -46.43 11.70 57.37
CA ALA A 3 -45.11 12.15 56.91
C ALA A 3 -44.10 10.98 56.77
N GLY A 4 -44.32 9.87 57.46
CA GLY A 4 -43.59 8.62 57.24
C GLY A 4 -43.92 8.01 55.88
N LEU A 5 -45.21 7.90 55.52
CA LEU A 5 -45.63 7.48 54.18
C LEU A 5 -45.08 8.41 53.09
N TRP A 6 -45.15 9.73 53.30
CA TRP A 6 -44.59 10.72 52.38
C TRP A 6 -43.09 10.52 52.17
N ARG A 7 -42.31 10.37 53.26
CA ARG A 7 -40.88 10.08 53.18
C ARG A 7 -40.63 8.78 52.42
N THR A 8 -41.31 7.69 52.76
CA THR A 8 -41.12 6.40 52.10
C THR A 8 -41.36 6.48 50.58
N VAL A 9 -42.46 7.11 50.15
CA VAL A 9 -42.77 7.28 48.72
C VAL A 9 -41.76 8.20 48.03
N ASN A 10 -41.43 9.35 48.64
CA ASN A 10 -40.51 10.33 48.06
C ASN A 10 -39.07 9.79 47.98
N THR A 11 -38.63 9.04 48.99
CA THR A 11 -37.34 8.34 49.02
C THR A 11 -37.28 7.31 47.89
N THR A 12 -38.33 6.51 47.66
CA THR A 12 -38.37 5.56 46.54
C THR A 12 -38.16 6.25 45.19
N PHE A 13 -38.92 7.29 44.87
CA PHE A 13 -38.73 8.00 43.60
C PHE A 13 -37.41 8.78 43.52
N SER A 14 -36.84 9.19 44.66
CA SER A 14 -35.52 9.83 44.67
C SER A 14 -34.41 8.84 44.30
N VAL A 15 -34.43 7.65 44.88
CA VAL A 15 -33.46 6.58 44.56
C VAL A 15 -33.60 6.12 43.11
N ILE A 16 -34.83 5.93 42.61
CA ILE A 16 -35.05 5.61 41.19
C ILE A 16 -34.49 6.70 40.28
N GLY A 17 -34.69 7.97 40.64
CA GLY A 17 -34.13 9.12 39.93
C GLY A 17 -32.60 9.09 39.88
N GLU A 18 -31.94 8.76 40.99
CA GLU A 18 -30.48 8.60 41.04
C GLU A 18 -29.99 7.46 40.15
N PHE A 19 -30.66 6.30 40.14
CA PHE A 19 -30.34 5.21 39.22
C PHE A 19 -30.46 5.62 37.76
N ALA A 20 -31.56 6.30 37.39
CA ALA A 20 -31.79 6.77 36.04
C ALA A 20 -30.78 7.86 35.61
N LEU A 21 -30.32 8.69 36.55
CA LEU A 21 -29.25 9.66 36.29
C LEU A 21 -27.91 8.95 36.07
N ASN A 22 -27.55 7.99 36.94
CA ASN A 22 -26.29 7.24 36.80
C ASN A 22 -26.23 6.47 35.48
N ALA A 23 -27.30 5.74 35.14
CA ALA A 23 -27.38 5.03 33.88
C ALA A 23 -27.38 5.98 32.67
N SER A 24 -27.90 7.21 32.81
CA SER A 24 -27.79 8.23 31.75
C SER A 24 -26.34 8.67 31.49
N TYR A 25 -25.48 8.73 32.51
CA TYR A 25 -24.06 9.04 32.29
C TYR A 25 -23.36 7.93 31.51
N GLU A 26 -23.66 6.67 31.82
CA GLU A 26 -23.11 5.54 31.09
C GLU A 26 -23.60 5.48 29.64
N VAL A 27 -24.87 5.82 29.38
CA VAL A 27 -25.40 5.94 28.00
C VAL A 27 -24.62 6.97 27.19
N VAL A 28 -24.27 8.12 27.79
CA VAL A 28 -23.46 9.15 27.13
C VAL A 28 -22.07 8.64 26.77
N LYS A 29 -21.46 7.82 27.64
CA LYS A 29 -20.17 7.18 27.37
C LYS A 29 -20.27 6.19 26.21
N LEU A 30 -21.27 5.31 26.21
CA LEU A 30 -21.51 4.36 25.11
C LEU A 30 -21.79 5.08 23.79
N LYS A 31 -22.52 6.19 23.82
CA LYS A 31 -22.73 7.03 22.64
C LYS A 31 -21.43 7.51 22.03
N SER A 32 -20.54 8.05 22.86
CA SER A 32 -19.21 8.44 22.41
C SER A 32 -18.42 7.27 21.83
N THR A 33 -18.55 6.06 22.41
CA THR A 33 -17.92 4.85 21.87
C THR A 33 -18.49 4.47 20.51
N VAL A 34 -19.82 4.43 20.35
CA VAL A 34 -20.49 4.11 19.08
C VAL A 34 -20.14 5.12 17.99
N ASP A 35 -20.09 6.42 18.31
CA ASP A 35 -19.66 7.46 17.37
C ASP A 35 -18.20 7.26 16.92
N GLY A 36 -17.33 6.86 17.85
CA GLY A 36 -15.95 6.46 17.56
C GLY A 36 -15.86 5.24 16.66
N ILE A 37 -16.63 4.18 16.96
CA ILE A 37 -16.73 2.96 16.14
C ILE A 37 -17.21 3.31 14.74
N LYS A 38 -18.25 4.14 14.60
CA LYS A 38 -18.82 4.56 13.31
C LYS A 38 -17.78 5.27 12.44
N THR A 39 -17.02 6.17 13.04
CA THR A 39 -15.93 6.89 12.36
C THR A 39 -14.85 5.91 11.88
N LYS A 40 -14.43 4.97 12.74
CA LYS A 40 -13.48 3.90 12.40
C LYS A 40 -14.03 2.98 11.30
N ALA A 41 -15.30 2.60 11.39
CA ALA A 41 -15.96 1.68 10.48
C ALA A 41 -16.12 2.26 9.06
N ALA A 42 -16.32 3.57 8.92
CA ALA A 42 -16.47 4.22 7.61
C ALA A 42 -15.28 3.94 6.65
N VAL A 43 -14.08 3.74 7.19
CA VAL A 43 -12.86 3.43 6.42
C VAL A 43 -12.93 2.03 5.76
N VAL A 44 -13.67 1.10 6.36
CA VAL A 44 -13.76 -0.32 5.92
C VAL A 44 -15.17 -0.74 5.49
N ALA A 45 -16.18 0.09 5.73
CA ALA A 45 -17.60 -0.21 5.51
C ALA A 45 -17.92 -0.59 4.05
N ALA A 46 -17.25 0.04 3.08
CA ALA A 46 -17.42 -0.27 1.65
C ALA A 46 -16.93 -1.69 1.27
N ARG A 47 -16.13 -2.33 2.13
CA ARG A 47 -15.52 -3.64 1.87
C ARG A 47 -16.06 -4.74 2.78
N ASN A 48 -16.85 -4.39 3.80
CA ASN A 48 -17.35 -5.35 4.78
C ASN A 48 -18.76 -4.98 5.24
N ALA A 49 -19.77 -5.62 4.64
CA ALA A 49 -21.18 -5.42 4.96
C ALA A 49 -21.51 -5.77 6.42
N THR A 50 -20.84 -6.80 6.98
CA THR A 50 -21.03 -7.25 8.36
C THR A 50 -20.67 -6.17 9.38
N ILE A 51 -19.62 -5.38 9.11
CA ILE A 51 -19.25 -4.25 9.98
C ILE A 51 -20.37 -3.19 9.98
N SER A 52 -20.88 -2.84 8.80
CA SER A 52 -21.94 -1.83 8.69
C SER A 52 -23.22 -2.26 9.42
N GLU A 53 -23.56 -3.55 9.33
CA GLU A 53 -24.72 -4.12 10.04
C GLU A 53 -24.54 -4.10 11.57
N ARG A 54 -23.37 -4.50 12.07
CA ARG A 54 -23.05 -4.49 13.52
C ARG A 54 -23.03 -3.07 14.11
N VAL A 55 -22.49 -2.08 13.38
CA VAL A 55 -22.56 -0.67 13.80
C VAL A 55 -24.02 -0.20 13.90
N LYS A 56 -24.85 -0.52 12.91
CA LYS A 56 -26.28 -0.17 12.94
C LYS A 56 -27.01 -0.84 14.10
N LYS A 57 -26.70 -2.11 14.40
CA LYS A 57 -27.26 -2.83 15.55
C LYS A 57 -26.89 -2.15 16.88
N SER A 58 -25.64 -1.70 17.01
CA SER A 58 -25.17 -0.93 18.16
C SER A 58 -25.89 0.43 18.30
N GLU A 59 -26.11 1.15 17.20
CA GLU A 59 -26.88 2.40 17.21
C GLU A 59 -28.34 2.21 17.67
N VAL A 60 -29.00 1.13 17.20
CA VAL A 60 -30.36 0.80 17.60
C VAL A 60 -30.45 0.46 19.09
N ALA A 61 -29.51 -0.35 19.59
CA ALA A 61 -29.45 -0.72 21.01
C ALA A 61 -29.23 0.51 21.91
N LEU A 62 -28.32 1.41 21.51
CA LEU A 62 -28.08 2.67 22.21
C LEU A 62 -29.31 3.58 22.23
N SER A 63 -29.99 3.76 21.10
CA SER A 63 -31.20 4.58 21.02
C SER A 63 -32.32 4.04 21.92
N LEU A 64 -32.45 2.71 22.00
CA LEU A 64 -33.42 2.07 22.88
C LEU A 64 -33.11 2.35 24.37
N ALA A 65 -31.82 2.29 24.76
CA ALA A 65 -31.38 2.63 26.11
C ALA A 65 -31.65 4.10 26.46
N GLU A 66 -31.34 5.04 25.55
CA GLU A 66 -31.67 6.48 25.69
C GLU A 66 -33.17 6.69 25.94
N GLN A 67 -34.02 6.03 25.15
CA GLN A 67 -35.48 6.16 25.28
C GLN A 67 -36.01 5.65 26.62
N TYR A 68 -35.53 4.50 27.10
CA TYR A 68 -35.96 3.97 28.39
C TYR A 68 -35.49 4.86 29.56
N MET A 69 -34.28 5.43 29.47
CA MET A 69 -33.78 6.38 30.46
C MET A 69 -34.59 7.66 30.51
N ALA A 70 -34.90 8.26 29.35
CA ALA A 70 -35.76 9.43 29.28
C ALA A 70 -37.15 9.17 29.87
N LYS A 71 -37.75 8.01 29.59
CA LYS A 71 -39.03 7.59 30.18
C LYS A 71 -38.95 7.48 31.70
N CYS A 72 -37.89 6.87 32.24
CA CYS A 72 -37.70 6.73 33.68
C CYS A 72 -37.50 8.08 34.39
N GLN A 73 -36.71 8.98 33.80
CA GLN A 73 -36.48 10.32 34.33
C GLN A 73 -37.76 11.17 34.31
N ASN A 74 -38.52 11.14 33.20
CA ASN A 74 -39.78 11.88 33.09
C ASN A 74 -40.82 11.36 34.08
N ALA A 75 -41.02 10.04 34.17
CA ALA A 75 -41.97 9.46 35.10
C ALA A 75 -41.59 9.71 36.57
N THR A 76 -40.29 9.70 36.91
CA THR A 76 -39.80 10.11 38.23
C THR A 76 -40.08 11.58 38.52
N LYS A 77 -39.87 12.47 37.54
CA LYS A 77 -40.14 13.91 37.69
C LYS A 77 -41.64 14.17 37.90
N GLU A 78 -42.50 13.53 37.10
CA GLU A 78 -43.95 13.61 37.24
C GLU A 78 -44.40 13.08 38.62
N ALA A 79 -43.85 11.96 39.08
CA ALA A 79 -44.15 11.41 40.39
C ALA A 79 -43.76 12.38 41.52
N LYS A 80 -42.56 12.98 41.46
CA LYS A 80 -42.12 13.97 42.45
C LYS A 80 -43.02 15.20 42.47
N GLU A 81 -43.43 15.69 41.31
CA GLU A 81 -44.35 16.83 41.23
C GLU A 81 -45.76 16.46 41.72
N PHE A 82 -46.23 15.25 41.45
CA PHE A 82 -47.49 14.73 41.97
C PHE A 82 -47.47 14.59 43.51
N ILE A 83 -46.37 14.07 44.07
CA ILE A 83 -46.17 14.00 45.54
C ILE A 83 -46.25 15.41 46.13
N LYS A 84 -45.51 16.36 45.56
CA LYS A 84 -45.46 17.75 46.02
C LYS A 84 -46.83 18.44 45.96
N THR A 85 -47.60 18.22 44.89
CA THR A 85 -48.83 18.98 44.63
C THR A 85 -50.12 18.30 45.10
N LYS A 86 -50.16 16.97 45.20
CA LYS A 86 -51.38 16.22 45.53
C LYS A 86 -51.30 15.51 46.86
N MET A 87 -50.17 14.91 47.21
CA MET A 87 -50.03 14.21 48.50
C MET A 87 -49.96 15.19 49.68
N ILE A 88 -49.23 16.31 49.52
CA ILE A 88 -49.18 17.40 50.50
C ILE A 88 -50.53 18.13 50.61
N VAL A 89 -51.24 18.34 49.50
CA VAL A 89 -52.56 19.01 49.51
C VAL A 89 -53.68 18.09 50.04
N ALA A 90 -53.58 16.78 49.83
CA ALA A 90 -54.50 15.83 50.45
C ALA A 90 -54.39 15.89 51.99
N SER A 91 -53.18 16.12 52.53
CA SER A 91 -52.98 16.25 53.97
C SER A 91 -53.47 17.56 54.55
N SER A 92 -53.38 18.66 53.81
CA SER A 92 -53.87 19.96 54.24
C SER A 92 -55.40 20.06 54.30
N LYS A 93 -56.13 19.11 53.73
CA LYS A 93 -57.61 19.07 53.73
C LYS A 93 -58.21 18.40 54.97
N PHE A 94 -57.40 17.80 55.84
CA PHE A 94 -57.92 17.06 56.97
C PHE A 94 -58.58 17.95 58.02
N ASP A 95 -58.15 19.21 58.20
CA ASP A 95 -58.83 20.14 59.11
C ASP A 95 -58.75 21.58 58.55
N GLY A 96 -59.68 22.48 58.89
CA GLY A 96 -59.93 23.78 58.23
C GLY A 96 -58.74 24.76 58.10
N ASP A 97 -58.81 25.57 57.04
CA ASP A 97 -57.82 26.52 56.45
C ASP A 97 -56.57 25.89 55.80
N SER A 98 -56.73 25.47 54.53
CA SER A 98 -55.78 24.65 53.79
C SER A 98 -54.44 25.33 53.47
N LYS A 99 -54.40 26.67 53.36
CA LYS A 99 -53.22 27.39 52.86
C LYS A 99 -52.13 27.54 53.94
N LYS A 100 -52.51 27.90 55.18
CA LYS A 100 -51.59 27.94 56.33
C LYS A 100 -51.13 26.54 56.75
N LYS A 101 -51.96 25.51 56.52
CA LYS A 101 -51.63 24.11 56.82
C LYS A 101 -50.67 23.49 55.82
N GLU A 102 -50.81 23.78 54.53
CA GLU A 102 -49.82 23.35 53.53
C GLU A 102 -48.42 23.86 53.89
N GLU A 103 -48.31 25.12 54.32
CA GLU A 103 -47.05 25.73 54.75
C GLU A 103 -46.48 25.09 56.02
N ARG A 104 -47.33 24.85 57.04
CA ARG A 104 -46.92 24.15 58.28
C ARG A 104 -46.53 22.70 58.03
N VAL A 105 -47.22 22.01 57.11
CA VAL A 105 -46.90 20.64 56.70
C VAL A 105 -45.56 20.61 55.98
N LYS A 106 -45.28 21.57 55.09
CA LYS A 106 -43.96 21.74 54.48
C LYS A 106 -42.88 21.96 55.54
N GLN A 107 -43.08 22.90 56.46
CA GLN A 107 -42.16 23.16 57.58
C GLN A 107 -41.97 21.93 58.50
N LEU A 108 -43.01 21.14 58.73
CA LEU A 108 -42.95 19.93 59.55
C LEU A 108 -42.24 18.79 58.84
N LEU A 109 -42.39 18.68 57.51
CA LEU A 109 -41.63 17.75 56.67
C LEU A 109 -40.14 18.14 56.60
N GLU A 110 -39.85 19.44 56.53
CA GLU A 110 -38.50 20.01 56.56
C GLU A 110 -37.81 19.76 57.92
N ASN A 111 -38.56 19.78 59.03
CA ASN A 111 -38.06 19.58 60.40
C ASN A 111 -38.29 18.15 60.96
N PHE A 112 -38.67 17.19 60.11
CA PHE A 112 -39.20 15.88 60.53
C PHE A 112 -38.18 14.95 61.23
N THR A 113 -36.91 15.33 61.28
CA THR A 113 -35.87 14.69 62.10
C THR A 113 -36.17 14.75 63.59
N VAL A 114 -36.85 15.79 64.08
CA VAL A 114 -37.22 15.94 65.50
C VAL A 114 -38.44 15.06 65.85
N CYS A 115 -39.49 15.06 65.02
CA CYS A 115 -40.69 14.25 65.26
C CYS A 115 -40.49 12.74 65.08
N GLY A 116 -39.50 12.30 64.31
CA GLY A 116 -39.20 10.87 64.11
C GLY A 116 -38.78 10.17 65.41
N SER A 117 -37.97 10.86 66.22
CA SER A 117 -37.44 10.41 67.51
C SER A 117 -38.52 10.27 68.57
N ASP A 118 -39.41 11.26 68.70
CA ASP A 118 -40.41 11.35 69.76
C ASP A 118 -41.63 10.44 69.55
N HIS A 119 -41.85 9.97 68.31
CA HIS A 119 -43.06 9.22 67.92
C HIS A 119 -42.77 7.89 67.24
N ASN A 120 -41.52 7.40 67.31
CA ASN A 120 -41.11 6.09 66.83
C ASN A 120 -41.56 5.83 65.37
N VAL A 121 -41.47 6.86 64.52
CA VAL A 121 -41.92 6.79 63.12
C VAL A 121 -40.79 6.18 62.29
N THR A 122 -40.94 4.91 61.91
CA THR A 122 -39.98 4.20 61.06
C THR A 122 -39.93 4.85 59.67
N SER A 123 -38.85 5.55 59.35
CA SER A 123 -38.54 5.98 57.99
C SER A 123 -37.50 5.08 57.37
N THR A 124 -37.78 4.54 56.19
CA THR A 124 -36.76 3.81 55.42
C THR A 124 -35.72 4.80 54.90
N SER A 125 -34.44 4.56 55.16
CA SER A 125 -33.35 5.40 54.65
C SER A 125 -33.19 5.23 53.13
N LEU A 126 -32.58 6.22 52.48
CA LEU A 126 -32.22 6.15 51.07
C LEU A 126 -31.35 4.92 50.78
N ASP A 127 -30.36 4.63 51.63
CA ASP A 127 -29.44 3.50 51.46
C ASP A 127 -30.14 2.13 51.49
N VAL A 128 -31.16 1.96 52.34
CA VAL A 128 -31.92 0.70 52.41
C VAL A 128 -32.76 0.52 51.16
N VAL A 129 -33.43 1.57 50.66
CA VAL A 129 -34.20 1.50 49.41
C VAL A 129 -33.28 1.25 48.22
N LYS A 130 -32.10 1.88 48.21
CA LYS A 130 -31.06 1.68 47.20
C LYS A 130 -30.59 0.23 47.16
N ALA A 131 -30.21 -0.34 48.30
CA ALA A 131 -29.80 -1.74 48.41
C ALA A 131 -30.93 -2.72 48.02
N GLU A 132 -32.20 -2.41 48.33
CA GLU A 132 -33.33 -3.24 47.91
C GLU A 132 -33.54 -3.20 46.38
N ILE A 133 -33.36 -2.06 45.73
CA ILE A 133 -33.44 -1.95 44.26
C ILE A 133 -32.26 -2.69 43.61
N GLU A 134 -31.03 -2.48 44.10
CA GLU A 134 -29.81 -3.14 43.60
C GLU A 134 -29.85 -4.66 43.73
N SER A 135 -30.33 -5.17 44.88
CA SER A 135 -30.47 -6.62 45.09
C SER A 135 -31.59 -7.26 44.27
N ASN A 136 -32.48 -6.47 43.66
CA ASN A 136 -33.61 -6.95 42.86
C ASN A 136 -33.54 -6.49 41.39
N LEU A 137 -32.36 -6.13 40.89
CA LEU A 137 -32.17 -5.66 39.51
C LEU A 137 -32.71 -6.65 38.45
N THR A 138 -32.62 -7.96 38.70
CA THR A 138 -33.17 -9.02 37.84
C THR A 138 -34.67 -9.28 38.04
N SER A 139 -35.30 -8.66 39.05
CA SER A 139 -36.70 -8.85 39.43
C SER A 139 -37.35 -7.55 39.89
N LEU A 140 -37.10 -6.44 39.20
CA LEU A 140 -37.61 -5.12 39.58
C LEU A 140 -39.14 -5.06 39.63
N ALA A 141 -39.84 -5.88 38.82
CA ALA A 141 -41.30 -6.04 38.91
C ALA A 141 -41.75 -6.61 40.27
N LYS A 142 -41.02 -7.59 40.82
CA LYS A 142 -41.29 -8.18 42.14
C LYS A 142 -41.03 -7.16 43.25
N TRP A 143 -39.94 -6.42 43.14
CA TRP A 143 -39.64 -5.31 44.05
C TRP A 143 -40.71 -4.21 44.00
N GLY A 144 -41.15 -3.81 42.81
CA GLY A 144 -42.22 -2.84 42.62
C GLY A 144 -43.51 -3.28 43.31
N ASN A 145 -43.91 -4.54 43.15
CA ASN A 145 -45.08 -5.10 43.83
C ASN A 145 -44.92 -5.12 45.36
N LYS A 146 -43.75 -5.52 45.89
CA LYS A 146 -43.45 -5.46 47.33
C LYS A 146 -43.57 -4.03 47.86
N THR A 147 -43.05 -3.06 47.12
CA THR A 147 -43.10 -1.64 47.46
C THR A 147 -44.53 -1.12 47.50
N LYS A 148 -45.37 -1.47 46.51
CA LYS A 148 -46.81 -1.11 46.53
C LYS A 148 -47.53 -1.70 47.75
N MET A 149 -47.22 -2.93 48.16
CA MET A 149 -47.80 -3.54 49.36
C MET A 149 -47.38 -2.81 50.64
N LEU A 150 -46.10 -2.40 50.73
CA LEU A 150 -45.62 -1.58 51.84
C LEU A 150 -46.32 -0.22 51.89
N TRP A 151 -46.51 0.43 50.74
CA TRP A 151 -47.24 1.69 50.66
C TRP A 151 -48.71 1.52 51.05
N ASN A 152 -49.37 0.43 50.65
CA ASN A 152 -50.73 0.10 51.11
C ASN A 152 -50.81 0.02 52.61
N ARG A 153 -49.96 -0.81 53.24
CA ARG A 153 -49.98 -0.99 54.70
C ARG A 153 -49.72 0.33 55.43
N SER A 154 -48.69 1.06 55.00
CA SER A 154 -48.33 2.35 55.60
C SER A 154 -49.42 3.41 55.40
N SER A 155 -50.16 3.33 54.30
CA SER A 155 -51.31 4.18 53.99
C SER A 155 -52.51 3.86 54.88
N GLU A 156 -52.84 2.59 55.10
CA GLU A 156 -53.91 2.21 56.02
C GLU A 156 -53.60 2.62 57.46
N GLU A 157 -52.37 2.39 57.93
CA GLU A 157 -51.91 2.82 59.26
C GLU A 157 -52.01 4.35 59.40
N ALA A 158 -51.54 5.10 58.41
CA ALA A 158 -51.66 6.55 58.39
C ALA A 158 -53.13 7.00 58.37
N TRP A 159 -53.99 6.34 57.59
CA TRP A 159 -55.42 6.67 57.48
C TRP A 159 -56.17 6.41 58.80
N ALA A 160 -55.92 5.28 59.44
CA ALA A 160 -56.53 4.93 60.73
C ALA A 160 -56.18 5.97 61.80
N ALA A 161 -54.94 6.49 61.79
CA ALA A 161 -54.50 7.52 62.72
C ALA A 161 -55.11 8.91 62.47
N ILE A 162 -55.49 9.24 61.23
CA ILE A 162 -55.99 10.58 60.85
C ILE A 162 -57.50 10.65 60.62
N THR A 163 -58.20 9.51 60.60
CA THR A 163 -59.66 9.46 60.37
C THR A 163 -60.44 10.33 61.35
N ASN A 164 -60.04 10.35 62.62
CA ASN A 164 -60.72 11.10 63.69
C ASN A 164 -60.64 12.62 63.54
N VAL A 165 -59.73 13.13 62.70
CA VAL A 165 -59.55 14.56 62.46
C VAL A 165 -60.02 14.99 61.06
N SER A 166 -60.54 14.07 60.24
CA SER A 166 -60.97 14.36 58.87
C SER A 166 -62.31 15.10 58.82
N THR A 167 -62.31 16.32 58.29
CA THR A 167 -63.49 17.22 58.27
C THR A 167 -64.32 17.21 56.98
N GLY A 168 -63.91 16.47 55.94
CA GLY A 168 -64.57 16.46 54.62
C GLY A 168 -65.25 15.15 54.23
N THR A 169 -66.34 15.24 53.44
CA THR A 169 -66.92 14.08 52.74
C THR A 169 -66.00 13.62 51.59
N ASN A 170 -65.91 12.30 51.38
CA ASN A 170 -65.07 11.64 50.36
C ASN A 170 -63.54 11.79 50.53
N MET A 171 -63.07 12.05 51.74
CA MET A 171 -61.62 12.20 52.02
C MET A 171 -60.84 10.90 51.84
N ARG A 172 -61.46 9.76 52.20
CA ARG A 172 -60.89 8.43 51.95
C ARG A 172 -60.68 8.18 50.46
N GLN A 173 -61.67 8.50 49.63
CA GLN A 173 -61.59 8.32 48.19
C GLN A 173 -60.48 9.19 47.56
N LYS A 174 -60.30 10.43 48.02
CA LYS A 174 -59.20 11.30 47.58
C LYS A 174 -57.83 10.76 48.00
N TRP A 175 -57.73 10.24 49.22
CA TRP A 175 -56.53 9.61 49.76
C TRP A 175 -56.13 8.35 48.95
N ASP A 176 -57.08 7.45 48.74
CA ASP A 176 -56.87 6.22 47.95
C ASP A 176 -56.57 6.55 46.47
N GLY A 177 -57.16 7.63 45.93
CA GLY A 177 -56.86 8.13 44.60
C GLY A 177 -55.41 8.60 44.44
N VAL A 178 -54.88 9.35 45.42
CA VAL A 178 -53.46 9.76 45.44
C VAL A 178 -52.54 8.53 45.48
N LEU A 179 -52.82 7.57 46.36
CA LEU A 179 -52.02 6.35 46.45
C LEU A 179 -52.07 5.53 45.15
N THR A 180 -53.24 5.43 44.52
CA THR A 180 -53.42 4.70 43.26
C THR A 180 -52.57 5.30 42.14
N GLU A 181 -52.58 6.63 41.99
CA GLU A 181 -51.78 7.29 40.95
C GLU A 181 -50.28 7.16 41.25
N LEU A 182 -49.85 7.23 42.51
CA LEU A 182 -48.45 7.00 42.89
C LEU A 182 -47.98 5.58 42.53
N LYS A 183 -48.82 4.56 42.72
CA LYS A 183 -48.50 3.18 42.28
C LYS A 183 -48.38 3.08 40.76
N LYS A 184 -49.22 3.81 40.02
CA LYS A 184 -49.15 3.87 38.55
C LYS A 184 -47.87 4.57 38.08
N HIS A 185 -47.45 5.64 38.75
CA HIS A 185 -46.14 6.24 38.53
C HIS A 185 -45.00 5.26 38.84
N LEU A 186 -45.11 4.46 39.91
CA LEU A 186 -44.13 3.43 40.24
C LEU A 186 -44.03 2.36 39.14
N ASP A 187 -45.15 1.92 38.57
CA ASP A 187 -45.16 1.00 37.42
C ASP A 187 -44.47 1.63 36.19
N ALA A 188 -44.76 2.90 35.93
CA ALA A 188 -44.18 3.63 34.80
C ALA A 188 -42.65 3.80 34.89
N VAL A 189 -42.05 3.74 36.08
CA VAL A 189 -40.59 3.79 36.25
C VAL A 189 -39.95 2.40 36.39
N VAL A 190 -40.63 1.44 37.03
CA VAL A 190 -40.11 0.08 37.25
C VAL A 190 -39.88 -0.65 35.93
N THR A 191 -40.81 -0.54 34.97
CA THR A 191 -40.68 -1.25 33.68
C THR A 191 -39.50 -0.73 32.83
N PRO A 192 -39.34 0.59 32.58
CA PRO A 192 -38.17 1.10 31.88
C PRO A 192 -36.86 0.85 32.62
N LEU A 193 -36.84 0.93 33.96
CA LEU A 193 -35.65 0.66 34.75
C LEU A 193 -35.19 -0.80 34.61
N ALA A 194 -36.13 -1.76 34.66
CA ALA A 194 -35.86 -3.17 34.41
C ALA A 194 -35.29 -3.42 33.01
N ASN A 195 -35.88 -2.77 32.00
CA ASN A 195 -35.42 -2.89 30.63
C ASN A 195 -34.03 -2.28 30.44
N VAL A 196 -33.71 -1.18 31.10
CA VAL A 196 -32.35 -0.63 31.03
C VAL A 196 -31.37 -1.57 31.72
N THR A 197 -31.61 -1.97 32.95
CA THR A 197 -30.66 -2.82 33.67
C THR A 197 -30.38 -4.14 32.96
N LEU A 198 -31.40 -4.81 32.40
CA LEU A 198 -31.22 -6.10 31.70
C LEU A 198 -30.64 -5.92 30.29
N ASN A 199 -31.06 -4.90 29.54
CA ASN A 199 -30.55 -4.68 28.18
C ASN A 199 -29.20 -3.95 28.18
N TRP A 200 -28.80 -3.34 29.31
CA TRP A 200 -27.54 -2.60 29.43
C TRP A 200 -26.34 -3.50 29.17
N SER A 201 -26.25 -4.64 29.86
CA SER A 201 -25.14 -5.57 29.69
C SER A 201 -25.06 -6.12 28.26
N VAL A 202 -26.22 -6.40 27.65
CA VAL A 202 -26.31 -6.85 26.25
C VAL A 202 -25.89 -5.75 25.27
N THR A 203 -26.26 -4.50 25.53
CA THR A 203 -25.90 -3.34 24.70
C THR A 203 -24.40 -3.05 24.79
N GLU A 204 -23.85 -3.10 26.00
CA GLU A 204 -22.42 -2.92 26.25
C GLU A 204 -21.59 -4.03 25.59
N GLU A 205 -22.02 -5.29 25.71
CA GLU A 205 -21.38 -6.43 25.04
C GLU A 205 -21.39 -6.27 23.51
N GLU A 206 -22.53 -5.94 22.90
CA GLU A 206 -22.64 -5.74 21.46
C GLU A 206 -21.73 -4.60 20.95
N ILE A 207 -21.67 -3.48 21.69
CA ILE A 207 -20.80 -2.35 21.35
C ILE A 207 -19.33 -2.74 21.46
N ASN A 208 -18.95 -3.44 22.53
CA ASN A 208 -17.58 -3.89 22.76
C ASN A 208 -17.13 -4.93 21.70
N GLU A 209 -18.01 -5.88 21.35
CA GLU A 209 -17.76 -6.83 20.25
C GLU A 209 -17.58 -6.11 18.92
N THR A 210 -18.43 -5.11 18.64
CA THR A 210 -18.35 -4.31 17.42
C THR A 210 -17.07 -3.50 17.37
N GLU A 211 -16.65 -2.88 18.49
CA GLU A 211 -15.38 -2.15 18.56
C GLU A 211 -14.19 -3.08 18.29
N LYS A 212 -14.19 -4.27 18.91
CA LYS A 212 -13.14 -5.27 18.71
C LYS A 212 -13.08 -5.69 17.24
N LEU A 213 -14.21 -6.03 16.64
CA LEU A 213 -14.29 -6.43 15.23
C LEU A 213 -13.77 -5.34 14.29
N VAL A 214 -14.20 -4.09 14.48
CA VAL A 214 -13.77 -2.95 13.67
C VAL A 214 -12.27 -2.71 13.83
N THR A 215 -11.77 -2.71 15.07
CA THR A 215 -10.34 -2.48 15.36
C THR A 215 -9.48 -3.57 14.74
N THR A 216 -9.81 -4.85 14.92
CA THR A 216 -9.06 -5.96 14.31
C THR A 216 -9.10 -5.90 12.78
N THR A 217 -10.23 -5.51 12.18
CA THR A 217 -10.32 -5.38 10.72
C THR A 217 -9.46 -4.22 10.19
N LEU A 218 -9.41 -3.10 10.91
CA LEU A 218 -8.55 -1.97 10.55
C LEU A 218 -7.07 -2.33 10.67
N GLU A 219 -6.67 -3.04 11.73
CA GLU A 219 -5.30 -3.53 11.90
C GLU A 219 -4.88 -4.48 10.79
N ASP A 220 -5.76 -5.43 10.42
CA ASP A 220 -5.48 -6.37 9.33
C ASP A 220 -5.39 -5.65 7.97
N THR A 221 -6.27 -4.68 7.73
CA THR A 221 -6.21 -3.83 6.53
C THR A 221 -4.90 -3.05 6.46
N ALA A 222 -4.49 -2.42 7.57
CA ALA A 222 -3.22 -1.70 7.66
C ALA A 222 -2.03 -2.63 7.41
N ARG A 223 -2.03 -3.82 8.01
CA ARG A 223 -0.97 -4.83 7.83
C ARG A 223 -0.85 -5.28 6.37
N LYS A 224 -1.99 -5.56 5.72
CA LYS A 224 -2.04 -5.94 4.29
C LYS A 224 -1.50 -4.82 3.39
N LEU A 225 -1.89 -3.57 3.65
CA LEU A 225 -1.41 -2.42 2.89
C LEU A 225 0.09 -2.16 3.09
N VAL A 226 0.61 -2.28 4.31
CA VAL A 226 2.04 -2.17 4.59
C VAL A 226 2.83 -3.27 3.88
N HIS A 227 2.32 -4.50 3.92
CA HIS A 227 2.94 -5.63 3.22
C HIS A 227 2.96 -5.41 1.70
N GLU A 228 1.83 -4.99 1.12
CA GLU A 228 1.72 -4.62 -0.30
C GLU A 228 2.72 -3.50 -0.66
N HIS A 229 2.82 -2.45 0.17
CA HIS A 229 3.78 -1.37 -0.02
C HIS A 229 5.22 -1.88 -0.08
N GLY A 230 5.63 -2.74 0.86
CA GLY A 230 6.98 -3.29 0.90
C GLY A 230 7.35 -4.07 -0.37
N ARG A 231 6.43 -4.91 -0.87
CA ARG A 231 6.63 -5.66 -2.13
C ARG A 231 6.74 -4.75 -3.34
N LEU A 232 5.83 -3.78 -3.46
CA LEU A 232 5.82 -2.82 -4.55
C LEU A 232 7.03 -1.87 -4.52
N CYS A 233 7.59 -1.61 -3.33
CA CYS A 233 8.79 -0.80 -3.15
C CYS A 233 9.99 -1.40 -3.88
N ASN A 234 10.21 -2.72 -3.77
CA ASN A 234 11.31 -3.41 -4.45
C ASN A 234 11.20 -3.32 -5.97
N ALA A 235 9.99 -3.50 -6.52
CA ALA A 235 9.73 -3.31 -7.94
C ALA A 235 10.02 -1.86 -8.38
N SER A 236 9.74 -0.87 -7.52
CA SER A 236 9.98 0.54 -7.82
C SER A 236 11.47 0.87 -7.85
N ARG A 237 12.24 0.32 -6.91
CA ARG A 237 13.70 0.47 -6.86
C ARG A 237 14.37 -0.13 -8.09
N LEU A 238 13.96 -1.34 -8.50
CA LEU A 238 14.48 -2.00 -9.71
C LEU A 238 14.15 -1.19 -10.97
N LEU A 239 12.88 -0.81 -11.16
CA LEU A 239 12.45 -0.02 -12.32
C LEU A 239 13.09 1.38 -12.37
N THR A 240 13.48 1.95 -11.23
CA THR A 240 14.18 3.23 -11.18
C THR A 240 15.63 3.11 -11.68
N ALA A 241 16.28 1.96 -11.44
CA ALA A 241 17.67 1.72 -11.81
C ALA A 241 17.83 1.23 -13.27
N LEU A 242 16.81 0.55 -13.81
CA LEU A 242 16.88 -0.10 -15.11
C LEU A 242 17.22 0.80 -16.32
N PRO A 243 16.78 2.06 -16.41
CA PRO A 243 17.17 2.93 -17.53
C PRO A 243 18.69 3.13 -17.65
N SER A 244 19.42 3.10 -16.52
CA SER A 244 20.88 3.22 -16.50
C SER A 244 21.53 1.97 -17.08
N GLU A 245 21.07 0.77 -16.68
CA GLU A 245 21.54 -0.51 -17.24
C GLU A 245 21.27 -0.61 -18.74
N MET A 246 20.06 -0.21 -19.16
CA MET A 246 19.70 -0.18 -20.57
C MET A 246 20.57 0.78 -21.39
N ASN A 247 21.02 1.89 -20.77
CA ASN A 247 21.96 2.79 -21.41
C ASN A 247 23.36 2.18 -21.58
N LEU A 248 23.83 1.35 -20.65
CA LEU A 248 25.09 0.61 -20.82
C LEU A 248 25.02 -0.38 -22.00
N LEU A 249 23.89 -1.08 -22.16
CA LEU A 249 23.66 -1.98 -23.30
C LEU A 249 23.63 -1.21 -24.63
N LYS A 250 22.99 -0.03 -24.64
CA LYS A 250 23.00 0.89 -25.77
C LYS A 250 24.43 1.33 -26.13
N GLU A 251 25.23 1.73 -25.16
CA GLU A 251 26.63 2.13 -25.38
C GLU A 251 27.46 0.99 -25.95
N LYS A 252 27.25 -0.25 -25.46
CA LYS A 252 27.90 -1.45 -26.00
C LYS A 252 27.54 -1.68 -27.48
N ALA A 253 26.27 -1.52 -27.87
CA ALA A 253 25.82 -1.63 -29.26
C ALA A 253 26.49 -0.58 -30.17
N VAL A 254 26.53 0.68 -29.73
CA VAL A 254 27.19 1.78 -30.45
C VAL A 254 28.69 1.50 -30.61
N HIS A 255 29.33 0.99 -29.58
CA HIS A 255 30.74 0.60 -29.65
C HIS A 255 30.98 -0.49 -30.68
N TYR A 256 30.20 -1.57 -30.69
CA TYR A 256 30.33 -2.62 -31.71
C TYR A 256 30.14 -2.07 -33.12
N SER A 257 29.12 -1.24 -33.35
CA SER A 257 28.85 -0.58 -34.64
C SER A 257 30.06 0.23 -35.15
N ALA A 258 30.66 1.06 -34.28
CA ALA A 258 31.84 1.85 -34.63
C ALA A 258 33.07 0.96 -34.94
N THR A 259 33.29 -0.07 -34.12
CA THR A 259 34.42 -1.00 -34.25
C THR A 259 34.33 -1.80 -35.55
N VAL A 260 33.19 -2.43 -35.86
CA VAL A 260 33.07 -3.25 -37.09
C VAL A 260 33.17 -2.42 -38.36
N LYS A 261 32.70 -1.16 -38.33
CA LYS A 261 32.84 -0.25 -39.47
C LYS A 261 34.31 0.03 -39.78
N SER A 262 35.10 0.41 -38.77
CA SER A 262 36.54 0.61 -38.93
C SER A 262 37.30 -0.66 -39.36
N LEU A 263 36.95 -1.82 -38.79
CA LEU A 263 37.61 -3.08 -39.12
C LEU A 263 37.32 -3.52 -40.56
N SER A 264 36.07 -3.42 -41.01
CA SER A 264 35.65 -3.80 -42.36
C SER A 264 36.18 -2.86 -43.44
N GLU A 265 36.22 -1.55 -43.19
CA GLU A 265 36.87 -0.57 -44.08
C GLU A 265 38.35 -0.94 -44.30
N ARG A 266 39.07 -1.25 -43.22
CA ARG A 266 40.48 -1.65 -43.28
C ARG A 266 40.70 -2.99 -43.97
N ALA A 267 39.82 -3.97 -43.76
CA ALA A 267 39.88 -5.25 -44.45
C ALA A 267 39.67 -5.09 -45.98
N ASN A 268 38.82 -4.14 -46.37
CA ASN A 268 38.62 -3.77 -47.77
C ASN A 268 39.84 -3.04 -48.37
N GLU A 269 40.43 -2.10 -47.65
CA GLU A 269 41.67 -1.43 -48.07
C GLU A 269 42.83 -2.43 -48.25
N ASN A 270 42.97 -3.39 -47.34
CA ASN A 270 43.98 -4.45 -47.45
C ASN A 270 43.77 -5.33 -48.68
N ALA A 271 42.51 -5.68 -48.98
CA ALA A 271 42.17 -6.46 -50.18
C ALA A 271 42.47 -5.69 -51.47
N GLN A 272 42.09 -4.41 -51.54
CA GLN A 272 42.40 -3.55 -52.68
C GLN A 272 43.91 -3.39 -52.89
N THR A 273 44.66 -3.16 -51.81
CA THR A 273 46.11 -3.01 -51.84
C THR A 273 46.80 -4.30 -52.30
N THR A 274 46.33 -5.45 -51.81
CA THR A 274 46.80 -6.76 -52.27
C THR A 274 46.57 -6.91 -53.78
N GLY A 275 45.38 -6.57 -54.27
CA GLY A 275 45.06 -6.59 -55.70
C GLY A 275 45.97 -5.68 -56.54
N GLN A 276 46.34 -4.51 -56.03
CA GLN A 276 47.29 -3.61 -56.71
C GLN A 276 48.68 -4.22 -56.82
N TYR A 277 49.21 -4.83 -55.75
CA TYR A 277 50.50 -5.52 -55.79
C TYR A 277 50.47 -6.70 -56.75
N THR A 278 49.42 -7.54 -56.71
CA THR A 278 49.26 -8.68 -57.63
C THR A 278 49.22 -8.22 -59.09
N LYS A 279 48.46 -7.16 -59.41
CA LYS A 279 48.38 -6.61 -60.77
C LYS A 279 49.72 -6.01 -61.24
N ALA A 280 50.41 -5.30 -60.36
CA ALA A 280 51.72 -4.72 -60.68
C ALA A 280 52.77 -5.80 -60.96
N LEU A 281 52.76 -6.90 -60.20
CA LEU A 281 53.61 -8.07 -60.45
C LEU A 281 53.38 -8.64 -61.86
N GLY A 282 52.14 -8.93 -62.24
CA GLY A 282 51.82 -9.47 -63.57
C GLY A 282 52.18 -8.52 -64.72
N THR A 283 52.03 -7.20 -64.51
CA THR A 283 52.33 -6.19 -65.55
C THR A 283 53.84 -5.99 -65.76
N ILE A 284 54.61 -5.90 -64.68
CA ILE A 284 56.05 -5.59 -64.75
C ILE A 284 56.86 -6.85 -65.10
N PHE A 285 56.39 -8.03 -64.68
CA PHE A 285 57.12 -9.28 -64.84
C PHE A 285 56.25 -10.40 -65.47
N PRO A 286 55.86 -10.26 -66.75
CA PRO A 286 54.97 -11.21 -67.42
C PRO A 286 55.54 -12.63 -67.54
N ALA A 287 56.85 -12.82 -67.37
CA ALA A 287 57.50 -14.14 -67.37
C ALA A 287 57.33 -14.91 -66.04
N VAL A 288 56.87 -14.27 -64.96
CA VAL A 288 56.53 -14.93 -63.69
C VAL A 288 55.14 -15.59 -63.77
N ASP A 289 54.35 -15.25 -64.80
CA ASP A 289 53.01 -15.79 -65.07
C ASP A 289 53.00 -17.12 -65.86
N SER A 290 54.16 -17.65 -66.26
CA SER A 290 54.21 -18.91 -67.02
C SER A 290 54.04 -20.14 -66.12
N GLY A 291 52.79 -20.43 -65.74
CA GLY A 291 52.26 -21.79 -65.59
C GLY A 291 52.16 -22.41 -64.19
N SER A 292 52.97 -21.99 -63.20
CA SER A 292 52.96 -22.58 -61.83
C SER A 292 52.73 -21.53 -60.73
N THR A 293 53.26 -20.32 -60.90
CA THR A 293 53.18 -19.21 -59.95
C THR A 293 51.96 -18.29 -60.13
N SER A 294 51.35 -18.27 -61.33
CA SER A 294 50.15 -17.46 -61.63
C SER A 294 48.91 -17.99 -60.90
N GLY A 295 48.69 -19.31 -60.90
CA GLY A 295 47.55 -19.91 -60.21
C GLY A 295 47.57 -19.72 -58.68
N ALA A 296 48.75 -19.71 -58.07
CA ALA A 296 48.89 -19.51 -56.62
C ALA A 296 48.62 -18.05 -56.19
N THR A 297 49.01 -17.07 -57.01
CA THR A 297 48.79 -15.64 -56.74
C THR A 297 47.34 -15.24 -56.99
N GLU A 298 46.72 -15.77 -58.03
CA GLU A 298 45.30 -15.57 -58.34
C GLU A 298 44.41 -16.21 -57.27
N HIS A 299 44.74 -17.42 -56.81
CA HIS A 299 44.03 -18.09 -55.71
C HIS A 299 44.16 -17.34 -54.37
N LYS A 300 45.35 -16.80 -54.05
CA LYS A 300 45.54 -15.95 -52.87
C LYS A 300 44.69 -14.68 -52.92
N LEU A 301 44.65 -14.01 -54.07
CA LEU A 301 43.82 -12.82 -54.26
C LEU A 301 42.33 -13.12 -54.09
N GLU A 302 41.86 -14.24 -54.65
CA GLU A 302 40.48 -14.69 -54.48
C GLU A 302 40.15 -14.97 -53.00
N MET A 303 41.06 -15.62 -52.27
CA MET A 303 40.90 -15.86 -50.83
C MET A 303 40.81 -14.55 -50.03
N VAL A 304 41.68 -13.58 -50.31
CA VAL A 304 41.66 -12.26 -49.65
C VAL A 304 40.37 -11.51 -49.94
N ASN A 305 39.88 -11.53 -51.19
CA ASN A 305 38.61 -10.92 -51.55
C ASN A 305 37.44 -11.56 -50.81
N ARG A 306 37.38 -12.90 -50.75
CA ARG A 306 36.35 -13.61 -49.96
C ARG A 306 36.39 -13.27 -48.48
N GLN A 307 37.58 -13.10 -47.89
CA GLN A 307 37.72 -12.67 -46.50
C GLN A 307 37.22 -11.24 -46.29
N SER A 308 37.50 -10.33 -47.24
CA SER A 308 37.01 -8.96 -47.22
C SER A 308 35.47 -8.90 -47.33
N GLU A 309 34.89 -9.66 -48.26
CA GLU A 309 33.44 -9.79 -48.41
C GLU A 309 32.78 -10.36 -47.16
N SER A 310 33.39 -11.39 -46.54
CA SER A 310 32.96 -11.95 -45.26
C SER A 310 33.00 -10.91 -44.14
N ALA A 311 34.07 -10.11 -44.05
CA ALA A 311 34.19 -9.02 -43.09
C ALA A 311 33.10 -7.95 -43.29
N GLN A 312 32.80 -7.58 -44.53
CA GLN A 312 31.74 -6.63 -44.87
C GLN A 312 30.35 -7.18 -44.52
N ALA A 313 30.08 -8.44 -44.83
CA ALA A 313 28.80 -9.09 -44.53
C ALA A 313 28.56 -9.20 -43.01
N ASN A 314 29.59 -9.59 -42.25
CA ASN A 314 29.50 -9.64 -40.79
C ASN A 314 29.36 -8.24 -40.18
N ALA A 315 30.08 -7.24 -40.70
CA ALA A 315 29.93 -5.85 -40.26
C ALA A 315 28.51 -5.32 -40.52
N ALA A 316 27.94 -5.55 -41.72
CA ALA A 316 26.57 -5.18 -42.04
C ALA A 316 25.56 -5.84 -41.09
N SER A 317 25.78 -7.11 -40.74
CA SER A 317 24.95 -7.82 -39.76
C SER A 317 25.06 -7.22 -38.35
N VAL A 318 26.26 -6.84 -37.89
CA VAL A 318 26.44 -6.18 -36.59
C VAL A 318 25.80 -4.80 -36.55
N LEU A 319 25.87 -4.03 -37.65
CA LEU A 319 25.17 -2.75 -37.77
C LEU A 319 23.66 -2.93 -37.66
N ALA A 320 23.08 -3.92 -38.35
CA ALA A 320 21.66 -4.22 -38.25
C ALA A 320 21.25 -4.65 -36.82
N ILE A 321 22.07 -5.46 -36.15
CA ILE A 321 21.85 -5.84 -34.74
C ILE A 321 21.92 -4.61 -33.83
N ALA A 322 22.90 -3.73 -34.02
CA ALA A 322 23.03 -2.51 -33.22
C ALA A 322 21.79 -1.60 -33.37
N ASP A 323 21.29 -1.40 -34.59
CA ASP A 323 20.07 -0.64 -34.84
C ASP A 323 18.82 -1.27 -34.20
N GLU A 324 18.75 -2.61 -34.18
CA GLU A 324 17.68 -3.33 -33.48
C GLU A 324 17.77 -3.13 -31.96
N VAL A 325 18.96 -3.30 -31.38
CA VAL A 325 19.22 -3.07 -29.94
C VAL A 325 18.84 -1.65 -29.53
N LEU A 326 19.17 -0.64 -30.33
CA LEU A 326 18.79 0.75 -30.05
C LEU A 326 17.27 0.93 -29.99
N ARG A 327 16.53 0.24 -30.87
CA ARG A 327 15.06 0.27 -30.91
C ARG A 327 14.45 -0.47 -29.73
N ASP A 328 14.97 -1.64 -29.41
CA ASP A 328 14.50 -2.50 -28.32
C ASP A 328 14.77 -1.86 -26.95
N VAL A 329 15.95 -1.26 -26.77
CA VAL A 329 16.28 -0.47 -25.56
C VAL A 329 15.31 0.70 -25.40
N LYS A 330 15.00 1.42 -26.48
CA LYS A 330 14.03 2.54 -26.42
C LYS A 330 12.63 2.04 -26.02
N SER A 331 12.13 1.01 -26.69
CA SER A 331 10.83 0.39 -26.41
C SER A 331 10.72 -0.12 -24.97
N THR A 332 11.80 -0.76 -24.48
CA THR A 332 11.90 -1.24 -23.11
C THR A 332 11.88 -0.07 -22.12
N ASN A 333 12.65 0.99 -22.35
CA ASN A 333 12.66 2.19 -21.50
C ASN A 333 11.30 2.91 -21.46
N ASP A 334 10.58 3.00 -22.58
CA ASP A 334 9.24 3.57 -22.63
C ASP A 334 8.27 2.76 -21.76
N THR A 335 8.36 1.43 -21.82
CA THR A 335 7.58 0.49 -20.99
C THR A 335 7.93 0.62 -19.51
N VAL A 336 9.22 0.78 -19.18
CA VAL A 336 9.71 1.04 -17.82
C VAL A 336 9.12 2.33 -17.26
N GLY A 337 9.16 3.42 -18.03
CA GLY A 337 8.62 4.72 -17.63
C GLY A 337 7.13 4.65 -17.31
N GLY A 338 6.33 4.03 -18.18
CA GLY A 338 4.90 3.82 -17.95
C GLY A 338 4.61 3.00 -16.69
N SER A 339 5.32 1.90 -16.51
CA SER A 339 5.16 0.99 -15.37
C SER A 339 5.56 1.63 -14.04
N LEU A 340 6.67 2.37 -14.04
CA LEU A 340 7.18 3.07 -12.86
C LEU A 340 6.24 4.18 -12.39
N ASN A 341 5.64 4.93 -13.32
CA ASN A 341 4.66 5.96 -12.98
C ASN A 341 3.39 5.35 -12.35
N ALA A 342 2.86 4.27 -12.95
CA ALA A 342 1.70 3.56 -12.40
C ALA A 342 1.99 3.00 -11.00
N LEU A 343 3.17 2.42 -10.81
CA LEU A 343 3.63 1.88 -9.54
C LEU A 343 3.77 2.97 -8.45
N ARG A 344 4.41 4.10 -8.78
CA ARG A 344 4.54 5.24 -7.84
C ARG A 344 3.19 5.81 -7.45
N ALA A 345 2.25 5.91 -8.39
CA ALA A 345 0.88 6.33 -8.09
C ALA A 345 0.19 5.35 -7.12
N ARG A 346 0.37 4.03 -7.29
CA ARG A 346 -0.15 3.01 -6.37
C ARG A 346 0.48 3.10 -4.98
N LEU A 347 1.80 3.21 -4.89
CA LEU A 347 2.51 3.39 -3.62
C LEU A 347 2.01 4.64 -2.87
N GLY A 348 1.79 5.74 -3.59
CA GLY A 348 1.18 6.96 -3.05
C GLY A 348 -0.23 6.74 -2.49
N ARG A 349 -1.09 6.02 -3.23
CA ARG A 349 -2.44 5.65 -2.75
C ARG A 349 -2.39 4.76 -1.51
N ILE A 350 -1.48 3.78 -1.45
CA ILE A 350 -1.33 2.92 -0.28
C ILE A 350 -0.91 3.73 0.94
N LYS A 351 0.07 4.62 0.79
CA LYS A 351 0.53 5.50 1.87
C LYS A 351 -0.60 6.38 2.42
N GLU A 352 -1.40 6.96 1.53
CA GLU A 352 -2.55 7.78 1.93
C GLU A 352 -3.64 6.93 2.61
N ASN A 353 -3.93 5.73 2.08
CA ASN A 353 -4.88 4.81 2.70
C ASN A 353 -4.45 4.39 4.12
N VAL A 354 -3.16 4.05 4.33
CA VAL A 354 -2.63 3.70 5.65
C VAL A 354 -2.70 4.89 6.61
N LYS A 355 -2.40 6.11 6.13
CA LYS A 355 -2.51 7.33 6.94
C LYS A 355 -3.93 7.57 7.45
N ASN A 356 -4.92 7.25 6.62
CA ASN A 356 -6.35 7.42 6.93
C ASN A 356 -6.94 6.30 7.81
N ILE A 357 -6.16 5.28 8.18
CA ILE A 357 -6.58 4.26 9.16
C ILE A 357 -6.33 4.80 10.59
N PRO A 358 -7.38 4.95 11.43
CA PRO A 358 -7.23 5.34 12.83
C PRO A 358 -6.49 4.25 13.63
N GLY A 359 -5.59 4.61 14.53
CA GLY A 359 -4.84 3.66 15.38
C GLY A 359 -3.64 2.99 14.71
N ALA A 360 -3.39 3.27 13.43
CA ALA A 360 -2.28 2.71 12.65
C ALA A 360 -0.98 3.55 12.72
N GLU A 361 -0.77 4.35 13.77
CA GLU A 361 0.37 5.27 13.92
C GLU A 361 1.73 4.60 13.69
N ARG A 362 1.92 3.35 14.14
CA ARG A 362 3.16 2.60 13.91
C ARG A 362 3.36 2.22 12.44
N ALA A 363 2.28 1.94 11.72
CA ALA A 363 2.29 1.65 10.28
C ALA A 363 2.44 2.91 9.42
N ARG A 364 2.22 4.12 9.97
CA ARG A 364 2.45 5.39 9.24
C ARG A 364 3.92 5.64 8.92
N LYS A 365 4.85 4.92 9.56
CA LYS A 365 6.27 4.92 9.21
C LYS A 365 6.58 4.01 8.01
N LEU A 366 5.84 4.18 6.91
CA LEU A 366 6.33 3.78 5.60
C LEU A 366 7.45 4.76 5.20
N GLU A 367 8.57 4.69 5.92
CA GLU A 367 9.74 5.55 5.82
C GLU A 367 10.68 5.08 4.69
N GLU A 368 10.50 3.87 4.16
CA GLU A 368 11.31 3.39 3.04
C GLU A 368 11.08 4.23 1.80
N ARG A 369 12.12 4.97 1.44
CA ARG A 369 12.29 5.54 0.12
C ARG A 369 12.33 4.41 -0.90
N CYS A 370 11.25 4.30 -1.68
CA CYS A 370 11.14 3.35 -2.79
C CYS A 370 11.79 3.88 -4.07
N ASP A 371 12.35 5.08 -4.01
CA ASP A 371 13.08 5.80 -5.06
C ASP A 371 14.61 5.59 -4.99
N VAL A 372 15.11 4.83 -4.01
CA VAL A 372 16.56 4.51 -3.92
C VAL A 372 16.93 3.47 -4.99
N ILE A 373 18.07 3.68 -5.65
CA ILE A 373 18.59 2.82 -6.71
C ILE A 373 18.99 1.46 -6.10
N TYR A 374 18.58 0.37 -6.75
CA TYR A 374 19.01 -0.99 -6.43
C TYR A 374 20.43 -1.22 -6.99
N GLU A 375 21.41 -1.54 -6.13
CA GLU A 375 22.84 -1.53 -6.52
C GLU A 375 23.25 -2.66 -7.49
N ASN A 376 22.46 -3.73 -7.64
CA ASN A 376 22.75 -4.85 -8.55
C ASN A 376 21.50 -5.28 -9.32
N VAL A 377 21.15 -4.54 -10.37
CA VAL A 377 20.00 -4.89 -11.22
C VAL A 377 20.43 -5.98 -12.19
N THR A 378 19.79 -7.15 -12.10
CA THR A 378 19.98 -8.26 -13.03
C THR A 378 18.63 -8.75 -13.55
N THR A 379 18.64 -9.53 -14.64
CA THR A 379 17.44 -10.20 -15.13
C THR A 379 16.86 -11.19 -14.11
N GLU A 380 17.72 -11.83 -13.31
CA GLU A 380 17.33 -12.75 -12.22
C GLU A 380 16.61 -11.99 -11.10
N ALA A 381 17.13 -10.83 -10.68
CA ALA A 381 16.47 -9.99 -9.68
C ALA A 381 15.08 -9.52 -10.14
N MET A 382 14.88 -9.31 -11.45
CA MET A 382 13.57 -9.00 -12.00
C MET A 382 12.62 -10.20 -11.98
N ASP A 383 13.11 -11.39 -12.31
CA ASP A 383 12.32 -12.63 -12.25
C ASP A 383 11.91 -12.96 -10.80
N ASP A 384 12.78 -12.74 -9.82
CA ASP A 384 12.48 -12.88 -8.39
C ASP A 384 11.34 -11.94 -7.95
N ILE A 385 11.37 -10.67 -8.39
CA ILE A 385 10.30 -9.71 -8.09
C ILE A 385 8.99 -10.12 -8.77
N ILE A 386 9.03 -10.61 -10.00
CA ILE A 386 7.85 -11.12 -10.71
C ILE A 386 7.23 -12.30 -9.94
N ALA A 387 8.07 -13.21 -9.42
CA ALA A 387 7.63 -14.34 -8.60
C ALA A 387 7.02 -13.89 -7.26
N LEU A 388 7.62 -12.92 -6.58
CA LEU A 388 7.10 -12.34 -5.34
C LEU A 388 5.73 -11.67 -5.52
N LEU A 389 5.48 -11.05 -6.68
CA LEU A 389 4.17 -10.49 -7.02
C LEU A 389 3.12 -11.57 -7.37
N HIS A 390 3.55 -12.81 -7.65
CA HIS A 390 2.69 -13.93 -8.03
C HIS A 390 2.02 -14.61 -6.82
N SER A 391 2.70 -14.72 -5.68
CA SER A 391 2.23 -15.53 -4.55
C SER A 391 1.27 -14.81 -3.59
N ASP A 392 1.47 -13.51 -3.36
CA ASP A 392 0.90 -12.84 -2.18
C ASP A 392 -0.23 -11.82 -2.49
N LEU A 393 -0.44 -11.44 -3.77
CA LEU A 393 -1.33 -10.33 -4.18
C LEU A 393 -2.37 -10.70 -5.26
N MET A 394 -2.62 -11.99 -5.47
CA MET A 394 -3.60 -12.50 -6.42
C MET A 394 -4.98 -11.84 -6.19
N GLY A 395 -5.48 -11.11 -7.21
CA GLY A 395 -6.79 -10.44 -7.18
C GLY A 395 -6.76 -8.91 -7.22
N VAL A 396 -5.59 -8.26 -7.18
CA VAL A 396 -5.48 -6.81 -7.45
C VAL A 396 -5.12 -6.59 -8.91
N SER A 397 -6.09 -6.19 -9.74
CA SER A 397 -5.92 -6.02 -11.20
C SER A 397 -4.78 -5.07 -11.60
N GLU A 398 -4.47 -4.07 -10.75
CA GLU A 398 -3.33 -3.17 -10.96
C GLU A 398 -1.98 -3.89 -10.80
N VAL A 399 -1.87 -4.85 -9.89
CA VAL A 399 -0.65 -5.64 -9.63
C VAL A 399 -0.42 -6.65 -10.75
N GLU A 400 -1.48 -7.25 -11.29
CA GLU A 400 -1.38 -8.15 -12.45
C GLU A 400 -0.87 -7.43 -13.69
N LYS A 401 -1.35 -6.20 -13.95
CA LYS A 401 -0.83 -5.36 -15.03
C LYS A 401 0.65 -5.04 -14.85
N LEU A 402 1.05 -4.66 -13.64
CA LEU A 402 2.46 -4.42 -13.32
C LEU A 402 3.30 -5.69 -13.57
N ARG A 403 2.80 -6.86 -13.16
CA ARG A 403 3.48 -8.14 -13.40
C ARG A 403 3.67 -8.42 -14.88
N ALA A 404 2.64 -8.22 -15.70
CA ALA A 404 2.73 -8.40 -17.15
C ALA A 404 3.75 -7.44 -17.76
N SER A 405 3.76 -6.17 -17.33
CA SER A 405 4.75 -5.20 -17.79
C SER A 405 6.17 -5.57 -17.38
N LEU A 406 6.39 -6.01 -16.13
CA LEU A 406 7.70 -6.49 -15.66
C LEU A 406 8.17 -7.71 -16.46
N GLY A 407 7.26 -8.65 -16.77
CA GLY A 407 7.55 -9.78 -17.65
C GLY A 407 8.00 -9.34 -19.05
N SER A 408 7.28 -8.38 -19.66
CA SER A 408 7.65 -7.82 -20.96
C SER A 408 9.03 -7.15 -20.92
N ILE A 409 9.33 -6.42 -19.84
CA ILE A 409 10.63 -5.77 -19.65
C ILE A 409 11.74 -6.82 -19.48
N SER A 410 11.52 -7.88 -18.70
CA SER A 410 12.48 -8.99 -18.53
C SER A 410 12.78 -9.68 -19.87
N THR A 411 11.76 -9.96 -20.67
CA THR A 411 11.93 -10.53 -22.01
C THR A 411 12.70 -9.59 -22.94
N GLY A 412 12.37 -8.29 -22.95
CA GLY A 412 13.08 -7.29 -23.74
C GLY A 412 14.56 -7.19 -23.37
N TRP A 413 14.87 -7.18 -22.08
CA TRP A 413 16.26 -7.19 -21.59
C TRP A 413 17.01 -8.44 -22.06
N LYS A 414 16.46 -9.64 -21.85
CA LYS A 414 17.09 -10.89 -22.29
C LYS A 414 17.33 -10.91 -23.80
N GLY A 415 16.39 -10.38 -24.58
CA GLY A 415 16.52 -10.22 -26.03
C GLY A 415 17.69 -9.33 -26.42
N VAL A 416 17.79 -8.14 -25.83
CA VAL A 416 18.91 -7.21 -26.06
C VAL A 416 20.26 -7.83 -25.70
N THR A 417 20.34 -8.52 -24.57
CA THR A 417 21.58 -9.20 -24.16
C THR A 417 21.99 -10.27 -25.18
N SER A 418 21.05 -11.11 -25.63
CA SER A 418 21.31 -12.14 -26.64
C SER A 418 21.76 -11.55 -27.98
N GLN A 419 21.15 -10.44 -28.41
CA GLN A 419 21.54 -9.72 -29.62
C GLN A 419 22.98 -9.17 -29.50
N LEU A 420 23.34 -8.61 -28.34
CA LEU A 420 24.69 -8.10 -28.09
C LEU A 420 25.75 -9.20 -28.07
N ASP A 421 25.42 -10.40 -27.59
CA ASP A 421 26.32 -11.55 -27.63
C ASP A 421 26.52 -12.06 -29.09
N GLU A 422 25.48 -12.00 -29.92
CA GLU A 422 25.61 -12.27 -31.36
C GLU A 422 26.48 -11.22 -32.06
N ALA A 423 26.31 -9.94 -31.72
CA ALA A 423 27.14 -8.86 -32.24
C ALA A 423 28.61 -9.02 -31.86
N ASP A 424 28.90 -9.47 -30.63
CA ASP A 424 30.26 -9.76 -30.17
C ASP A 424 30.92 -10.88 -30.99
N ASN A 425 30.20 -11.99 -31.20
CA ASN A 425 30.69 -13.12 -31.99
C ASN A 425 30.99 -12.73 -33.45
N LYS A 426 30.11 -11.92 -34.05
CA LYS A 426 30.32 -11.42 -35.42
C LYS A 426 31.45 -10.38 -35.48
N THR A 427 31.61 -9.55 -34.46
CA THR A 427 32.75 -8.61 -34.36
C THR A 427 34.07 -9.37 -34.34
N LYS A 428 34.19 -10.43 -33.53
CA LYS A 428 35.35 -11.33 -33.52
C LYS A 428 35.61 -11.99 -34.88
N ALA A 429 34.56 -12.33 -35.63
CA ALA A 429 34.71 -12.86 -36.99
C ALA A 429 35.28 -11.80 -37.96
N VAL A 430 34.85 -10.54 -37.84
CA VAL A 430 35.43 -9.42 -38.62
C VAL A 430 36.91 -9.22 -38.26
N GLU A 431 37.27 -9.27 -36.97
CA GLU A 431 38.66 -9.19 -36.52
C GLU A 431 39.54 -10.31 -37.11
N ALA A 432 39.02 -11.54 -37.12
CA ALA A 432 39.72 -12.69 -37.72
C ALA A 432 39.92 -12.53 -39.23
N SER A 433 38.90 -12.08 -39.96
CA SER A 433 39.01 -11.79 -41.39
C SER A 433 40.01 -10.65 -41.66
N LEU A 434 40.00 -9.58 -40.84
CA LEU A 434 40.98 -8.50 -40.95
C LEU A 434 42.41 -9.04 -40.78
N ALA A 435 42.68 -9.78 -39.71
CA ALA A 435 44.01 -10.35 -39.46
C ALA A 435 44.50 -11.23 -40.62
N SER A 436 43.59 -12.01 -41.24
CA SER A 436 43.91 -12.79 -42.43
C SER A 436 44.26 -11.91 -43.64
N THR A 437 43.47 -10.86 -43.92
CA THR A 437 43.72 -9.96 -45.05
C THR A 437 44.99 -9.11 -44.86
N GLU A 438 45.28 -8.68 -43.63
CA GLU A 438 46.45 -7.87 -43.29
C GLU A 438 47.74 -8.68 -43.45
N LYS A 439 47.74 -9.95 -43.03
CA LYS A 439 48.86 -10.86 -43.24
C LYS A 439 49.18 -11.03 -44.73
N GLU A 440 48.19 -11.33 -45.56
CA GLU A 440 48.41 -11.53 -47.00
C GLU A 440 48.81 -10.23 -47.72
N MET A 441 48.31 -9.08 -47.26
CA MET A 441 48.71 -7.77 -47.77
C MET A 441 50.20 -7.49 -47.50
N GLU A 442 50.68 -7.72 -46.27
CA GLU A 442 52.10 -7.52 -45.94
C GLU A 442 53.00 -8.57 -46.61
N GLU A 443 52.56 -9.83 -46.74
CA GLU A 443 53.28 -10.84 -47.53
C GLU A 443 53.38 -10.43 -49.00
N SER A 444 52.28 -9.97 -49.62
CA SER A 444 52.27 -9.54 -51.02
C SER A 444 53.17 -8.33 -51.26
N LYS A 445 53.14 -7.35 -50.36
CA LYS A 445 54.03 -6.19 -50.37
C LYS A 445 55.49 -6.60 -50.25
N LYS A 446 55.82 -7.50 -49.32
CA LYS A 446 57.19 -8.00 -49.15
C LYS A 446 57.67 -8.71 -50.41
N SER A 447 56.88 -9.63 -50.97
CA SER A 447 57.22 -10.34 -52.20
C SER A 447 57.41 -9.38 -53.38
N PHE A 448 56.58 -8.34 -53.50
CA PHE A 448 56.74 -7.31 -54.51
C PHE A 448 58.07 -6.55 -54.37
N VAL A 449 58.41 -6.12 -53.16
CA VAL A 449 59.68 -5.41 -52.87
C VAL A 449 60.90 -6.29 -53.12
N GLU A 450 60.86 -7.55 -52.69
CA GLU A 450 61.94 -8.52 -52.92
C GLU A 450 62.18 -8.76 -54.41
N LEU A 451 61.10 -8.94 -55.19
CA LEU A 451 61.21 -9.15 -56.63
C LEU A 451 61.77 -7.91 -57.34
N LEU A 452 61.27 -6.71 -57.00
CA LEU A 452 61.80 -5.45 -57.55
C LEU A 452 63.29 -5.28 -57.23
N THR A 453 63.71 -5.63 -56.02
CA THR A 453 65.10 -5.53 -55.58
C THR A 453 65.98 -6.52 -56.35
N SER A 454 65.53 -7.76 -56.50
CA SER A 454 66.21 -8.79 -57.30
C SER A 454 66.39 -8.34 -58.74
N LYS A 455 65.32 -7.84 -59.38
CA LYS A 455 65.34 -7.39 -60.77
C LYS A 455 66.17 -6.14 -60.98
N ARG A 456 66.19 -5.22 -60.02
CA ARG A 456 67.14 -4.11 -59.99
C ARG A 456 68.59 -4.62 -59.96
N GLY A 457 68.88 -5.64 -59.15
CA GLY A 457 70.18 -6.31 -59.11
C GLY A 457 70.58 -6.89 -60.47
N GLU A 458 69.67 -7.61 -61.13
CA GLU A 458 69.87 -8.14 -62.48
C GLU A 458 70.15 -7.02 -63.50
N LEU A 459 69.34 -5.95 -63.51
CA LEU A 459 69.54 -4.81 -64.41
C LEU A 459 70.86 -4.09 -64.17
N CYS A 460 71.27 -3.94 -62.90
CA CYS A 460 72.58 -3.40 -62.55
C CYS A 460 73.72 -4.28 -63.07
N ALA A 461 73.60 -5.62 -62.99
CA ALA A 461 74.57 -6.54 -63.54
C ALA A 461 74.65 -6.47 -65.07
N VAL A 462 73.49 -6.41 -65.76
CA VAL A 462 73.43 -6.21 -67.21
C VAL A 462 74.08 -4.89 -67.61
N ARG A 463 73.80 -3.80 -66.89
CA ARG A 463 74.42 -2.49 -67.15
C ARG A 463 75.94 -2.55 -66.99
N ALA A 464 76.43 -3.15 -65.89
CA ALA A 464 77.86 -3.33 -65.68
C ALA A 464 78.51 -4.15 -66.82
N HIS A 465 77.81 -5.18 -67.30
CA HIS A 465 78.28 -6.00 -68.41
C HIS A 465 78.31 -5.23 -69.74
N LEU A 466 77.29 -4.41 -70.03
CA LEU A 466 77.24 -3.52 -71.19
C LEU A 466 78.33 -2.45 -71.14
N ASP A 467 78.57 -1.84 -69.97
CA ASP A 467 79.63 -0.87 -69.76
C ASP A 467 81.02 -1.51 -69.98
N ALA A 468 81.21 -2.76 -69.55
CA ALA A 468 82.42 -3.53 -69.80
C ALA A 468 82.62 -3.84 -71.29
N LEU A 469 81.57 -4.28 -72.00
CA LEU A 469 81.59 -4.49 -73.45
C LEU A 469 81.91 -3.21 -74.22
N LYS A 470 81.37 -2.06 -73.79
CA LYS A 470 81.66 -0.76 -74.39
C LYS A 470 83.14 -0.37 -74.23
N LYS A 471 83.72 -0.58 -73.05
CA LYS A 471 85.16 -0.38 -72.81
C LYS A 471 86.01 -1.31 -73.68
N TYR A 472 85.63 -2.58 -73.77
CA TYR A 472 86.31 -3.55 -74.63
C TYR A 472 86.27 -3.12 -76.10
N ASN A 473 85.10 -2.73 -76.61
CA ASN A 473 84.94 -2.31 -78.00
C ASN A 473 85.72 -1.01 -78.30
N SER A 474 85.75 -0.08 -77.34
CA SER A 474 86.57 1.14 -77.45
C SER A 474 88.07 0.81 -77.49
N SER A 475 88.53 -0.12 -76.65
CA SER A 475 89.91 -0.63 -76.67
C SER A 475 90.22 -1.35 -78.00
N LEU A 476 89.27 -2.11 -78.53
CA LEU A 476 89.42 -2.79 -79.82
C LEU A 476 89.55 -1.77 -80.96
N GLY A 477 88.72 -0.74 -80.97
CA GLY A 477 88.80 0.37 -81.94
C GLY A 477 90.13 1.12 -81.88
N VAL A 478 90.68 1.37 -80.68
CA VAL A 478 92.02 1.95 -80.52
C VAL A 478 93.11 1.03 -81.08
N ARG A 479 93.01 -0.29 -80.84
CA ARG A 479 93.98 -1.27 -81.35
C ARG A 479 93.90 -1.44 -82.87
N VAL A 480 92.70 -1.44 -83.44
CA VAL A 480 92.48 -1.52 -84.90
C VAL A 480 93.00 -0.25 -85.58
N ASN A 481 92.70 0.93 -85.06
CA ASN A 481 93.22 2.18 -85.63
C ASN A 481 94.75 2.25 -85.55
N LYS A 482 95.35 1.73 -84.47
CA LYS A 482 96.81 1.63 -84.35
C LYS A 482 97.40 0.66 -85.38
N ALA A 483 96.79 -0.51 -85.59
CA ALA A 483 97.22 -1.49 -86.59
C ALA A 483 97.01 -1.05 -88.05
N LEU A 484 96.17 -0.04 -88.30
CA LEU A 484 95.97 0.59 -89.62
C LEU A 484 96.89 1.80 -89.86
N SER A 485 97.61 2.25 -88.83
CA SER A 485 98.52 3.40 -88.88
C SER A 485 100.01 3.00 -88.91
N ASP A 486 100.30 1.71 -88.75
CA ASP A 486 101.60 1.05 -88.99
C ASP A 486 101.53 0.34 -90.35
#